data_AF-A0A9D6TRH1-F1
#
_entry.id   AF-A0A9D6TRH1-F1
#
_cell.length_a   1.000
_cell.length_b   1.000
_cell.length_c   1.000
_cell.angle_alpha   90.00
_cell.angle_beta   90.00
_cell.angle_gamma   90.00
#
_symmetry.space_group_name_H-M   'P 1'
#
loop_
_entity.id
_entity.type
_entity.pdbx_description
1 polymer ?
#
loop_
_entity_poly.entity_id
_entity_poly.type
_entity_poly.pdbx_seq_one_letter_code
_entity_poly.pdbx_strand_id
1 'polypeptide(L)' 'AGVEYVAHIYPAVNHGFHNDTTPRYDQAAAELSWTRTIAFFKKKLA' A
#
# COMPACT_ATOMS: atom_id res chain seq x y z
N ALA A 1 -5.05 4.55 -22.63
CA ALA A 1 -5.36 3.14 -22.26
C ALA A 1 -4.15 2.28 -22.58
N GLY A 2 -3.92 1.17 -21.85
CA GLY A 2 -2.81 0.23 -22.14
C GLY A 2 -1.57 0.34 -21.25
N VAL A 3 -1.70 0.86 -20.03
CA VAL A 3 -0.60 0.86 -19.04
C VAL A 3 -0.78 -0.33 -18.10
N GLU A 4 0.30 -1.09 -17.85
CA GLU A 4 0.33 -2.15 -16.84
C GLU A 4 0.18 -1.52 -15.45
N TYR A 5 -0.85 -1.94 -14.70
CA TYR A 5 -1.06 -1.49 -13.32
C TYR A 5 -1.61 -2.61 -12.45
N VAL A 6 -1.46 -2.46 -11.14
CA VAL A 6 -2.09 -3.30 -10.13
C VAL A 6 -2.75 -2.38 -9.10
N ALA A 7 -3.97 -2.70 -8.69
CA ALA A 7 -4.69 -2.00 -7.63
C ALA A 7 -5.03 -3.00 -6.51
N HIS A 8 -4.87 -2.57 -5.26
CA HIS A 8 -5.22 -3.35 -4.08
C HIS A 8 -6.22 -2.55 -3.25
N ILE A 9 -7.33 -3.18 -2.87
CA ILE A 9 -8.28 -2.64 -1.90
C ILE A 9 -8.04 -3.38 -0.59
N TYR A 10 -7.81 -2.62 0.48
CA TYR A 10 -7.63 -3.16 1.82
C TYR A 10 -8.98 -3.12 2.53
N PRO A 11 -9.56 -4.27 2.92
CA PRO A 11 -10.85 -4.29 3.59
C PRO A 11 -10.73 -3.75 5.02
N ALA A 12 -11.84 -3.23 5.55
CA ALA A 12 -11.99 -2.79 6.95
C ALA A 12 -11.05 -1.65 7.41
N VAL A 13 -10.38 -0.96 6.49
CA VAL A 13 -9.59 0.24 6.79
C VAL A 13 -10.20 1.49 6.18
N ASN A 14 -9.86 2.66 6.73
CA ASN A 14 -10.30 3.95 6.18
C ASN A 14 -9.13 4.67 5.48
N HIS A 15 -9.42 5.80 4.84
CA HIS A 15 -8.39 6.67 4.28
C HIS A 15 -7.34 7.04 5.34
N GLY A 16 -6.06 6.92 4.96
CA GLY A 16 -4.94 7.21 5.85
C GLY A 16 -4.50 6.04 6.74
N PHE A 17 -4.87 4.80 6.42
CA PHE A 17 -4.48 3.61 7.19
C PHE A 17 -2.96 3.41 7.36
N HIS A 18 -2.15 4.04 6.51
CA HIS A 18 -0.69 3.99 6.60
C HIS A 18 -0.09 5.06 7.54
N ASN A 19 -0.88 6.04 7.98
CA ASN A 19 -0.39 7.12 8.84
C ASN A 19 -0.47 6.71 10.32
N ASP A 20 0.67 6.29 10.87
CA ASP A 20 0.89 5.83 12.24
C ASP A 20 0.70 6.90 13.33
N THR A 21 0.62 8.18 12.97
CA THR A 21 0.32 9.27 13.91
C THR A 21 -1.18 9.52 14.11
N THR A 22 -2.04 8.70 13.50
CA THR A 22 -3.49 8.92 13.50
C THR A 22 -4.25 7.71 14.03
N PRO A 23 -5.46 7.90 14.60
CA PRO A 23 -6.30 6.78 15.06
C PRO A 23 -6.78 5.83 13.97
N ARG A 24 -6.50 6.13 12.69
CA ARG A 24 -6.91 5.33 11.53
C ARG A 24 -5.83 4.33 11.11
N TYR A 25 -4.66 4.36 11.74
CA TYR A 25 -3.55 3.46 11.45
C TYR A 25 -3.99 2.00 11.58
N ASP A 26 -3.70 1.22 10.55
CA ASP A 26 -3.84 -0.24 10.57
C ASP A 26 -2.50 -0.85 10.20
N GLN A 27 -1.82 -1.44 11.19
CA GLN A 27 -0.46 -1.95 11.03
C GLN A 27 -0.36 -3.03 9.94
N ALA A 28 -1.30 -3.97 9.90
CA ALA A 28 -1.27 -5.08 8.94
C ALA A 28 -1.43 -4.59 7.49
N ALA A 29 -2.39 -3.69 7.25
CA ALA A 29 -2.60 -3.09 5.94
C ALA A 29 -1.43 -2.17 5.54
N ALA A 30 -0.89 -1.39 6.48
CA ALA A 30 0.25 -0.52 6.25
C ALA A 30 1.48 -1.34 5.82
N GLU A 31 1.89 -2.33 6.61
CA GLU A 31 3.05 -3.18 6.32
C GLU A 31 2.91 -3.95 5.00
N LEU A 32 1.72 -4.49 4.72
CA LEU A 32 1.45 -5.20 3.46
C LEU A 32 1.55 -4.25 2.26
N SER A 33 0.96 -3.06 2.37
CA SER A 33 1.00 -2.06 1.30
C SER A 33 2.42 -1.54 1.05
N TRP A 34 3.21 -1.35 2.11
CA TRP A 34 4.60 -0.93 2.01
C TRP A 34 5.48 -2.01 1.37
N THR A 35 5.30 -3.27 1.78
CA THR A 35 6.01 -4.42 1.20
C THR A 35 5.78 -4.51 -0.32
N ARG A 36 4.51 -4.38 -0.75
CA ARG A 36 4.15 -4.37 -2.18
C ARG A 36 4.77 -3.18 -2.92
N THR A 37 4.81 -2.00 -2.29
CA THR A 37 5.39 -0.78 -2.86
C THR A 37 6.90 -0.94 -3.09
N ILE A 38 7.64 -1.42 -2.10
CA ILE A 38 9.07 -1.68 -2.23
C ILE A 38 9.34 -2.78 -3.26
N ALA A 39 8.53 -3.85 -3.30
CA ALA A 39 8.65 -4.89 -4.32
C ALA A 39 8.44 -4.34 -5.74
N PHE A 40 7.46 -3.46 -5.91
CA PHE A 40 7.22 -2.76 -7.18
C PHE A 40 8.43 -1.91 -7.59
N PHE A 41 8.98 -1.11 -6.67
CA PHE A 41 10.17 -0.31 -6.95
C PHE A 41 11.39 -1.18 -7.31
N LYS A 42 11.64 -2.27 -6.57
CA LYS A 42 12.69 -3.24 -6.93
C LYS A 42 12.51 -3.82 -8.33
N LYS A 43 11.27 -4.06 -8.77
CA LYS A 43 10.99 -4.59 -10.12
C LYS A 43 11.20 -3.56 -11.23
N LYS A 44 10.99 -2.27 -10.95
CA LYS A 44 10.91 -1.23 -11.99
C LYS A 44 12.09 -0.24 -11.99
N LEU A 45 12.86 -0.14 -10.91
CA LEU A 45 13.93 0.85 -10.72
C LEU A 45 15.31 0.24 -10.41
N ALA A 46 15.41 -1.08 -10.21
CA ALA A 46 16.69 -1.76 -9.97
C ALA A 46 17.39 -2.17 -11.27
#